data_AF-A0A919BRP1-F1
#
_entry.id   AF-A0A919BRP1-F1
#
_cell.length_a   1.000
_cell.length_b   1.000
_cell.length_c   1.000
_cell.angle_alpha   90.00
_cell.angle_beta   90.00
_cell.angle_gamma   90.00
#
_symmetry.space_group_name_H-M   'P 1'
#
loop_
_entity.id
_entity.type
_entity.pdbx_description
1 polymer ?
#
loop_
_entity_poly.entity_id
_entity_poly.type
_entity_poly.pdbx_seq_one_letter_code
_entity_poly.pdbx_strand_id
1 'polypeptide(L)'
;MFPELTAKMAVHEDFMTTSKMEVFAQATTNAIAEGQLTTASKYLSFIDNKLNTVSAQAYEYIDVYYVEHLFWRANKATCQHGWPLLSKQLQQLYMDFHGKAACD
;
A
#
# COMPACT_ATOMS: atom_id res chain seq x y z
N MET A 1 3.97 25.38 18.73
CA MET A 1 3.75 23.92 18.62
C MET A 1 2.74 23.54 19.70
N PHE A 2 1.72 22.76 19.36
CA PHE A 2 0.56 22.44 20.21
C PHE A 2 0.81 21.09 20.95
N PRO A 3 1.14 21.10 22.25
CA PRO A 3 1.60 19.91 22.97
C PRO A 3 0.60 18.74 22.97
N GLU A 4 -0.70 19.07 22.97
CA GLU A 4 -1.81 18.12 22.90
C GLU A 4 -1.91 17.41 21.56
N LEU A 5 -1.42 18.04 20.48
CA LEU A 5 -1.34 17.43 19.16
C LEU A 5 -0.09 16.57 19.02
N THR A 6 1.03 16.98 19.62
CA THR A 6 2.29 16.20 19.59
C THR A 6 2.13 14.81 20.20
N ALA A 7 1.41 14.70 21.33
CA ALA A 7 1.15 13.40 21.96
C ALA A 7 0.25 12.50 21.09
N LYS A 8 -0.76 13.07 20.41
CA LYS A 8 -1.60 12.34 19.44
C LYS A 8 -0.82 11.95 18.19
N MET A 9 0.08 12.82 17.75
CA MET A 9 0.93 12.60 16.59
C MET A 9 1.95 11.48 16.83
N ALA A 10 2.46 11.34 18.06
CA ALA A 10 3.39 10.28 18.47
C ALA A 10 2.74 8.88 18.56
N VAL A 11 1.40 8.79 18.52
CA VAL A 11 0.69 7.50 18.44
C VAL A 11 0.76 6.90 17.03
N HIS A 12 0.99 7.72 16.01
CA HIS A 12 1.18 7.21 14.66
C HIS A 12 2.55 6.53 14.60
N GLU A 13 2.57 5.25 14.21
CA GLU A 13 3.82 4.53 13.96
C GLU A 13 4.67 5.35 13.00
N ASP A 14 5.96 5.54 13.33
CA ASP A 14 6.91 6.38 12.57
C ASP A 14 6.91 6.07 11.07
N PHE A 15 6.52 4.86 10.67
CA PHE A 15 6.47 4.40 9.28
C PHE A 15 5.18 4.77 8.52
N MET A 16 4.10 5.14 9.22
CA MET A 16 2.73 5.24 8.68
C MET A 16 2.26 6.70 8.52
N THR A 17 2.96 7.48 7.67
CA THR A 17 2.41 8.76 7.17
C THR A 17 1.83 8.58 5.77
N THR A 18 0.88 9.43 5.39
CA THR A 18 0.26 9.44 4.04
C THR A 18 1.33 9.44 2.95
N SER A 19 2.32 10.33 3.07
CA SER A 19 3.44 10.47 2.15
C SER A 19 4.34 9.23 2.09
N LYS A 20 4.53 8.50 3.20
CA LYS A 20 5.34 7.27 3.22
C LYS A 20 4.62 6.13 2.50
N MET A 21 3.31 5.99 2.71
CA MET A 21 2.50 4.99 2.02
C MET A 21 2.42 5.24 0.52
N GLU A 22 2.24 6.51 0.11
CA GLU A 22 2.28 6.91 -1.30
C GLU A 22 3.62 6.51 -1.96
N VAL A 23 4.75 6.90 -1.35
CA VAL A 23 6.08 6.56 -1.86
C VAL A 23 6.27 5.04 -1.91
N PHE A 24 5.79 4.30 -0.92
CA PHE A 24 5.91 2.85 -0.86
C PHE A 24 5.05 2.15 -1.93
N ALA A 25 3.83 2.64 -2.16
CA ALA A 25 2.95 2.17 -3.23
C ALA A 25 3.54 2.42 -4.62
N GLN A 26 4.11 3.62 -4.82
CA GLN A 26 4.80 3.96 -6.07
C GLN A 26 6.03 3.08 -6.29
N ALA A 27 6.84 2.85 -5.24
CA ALA A 27 8.00 1.97 -5.30
C ALA A 27 7.61 0.52 -5.62
N THR A 28 6.50 0.04 -5.05
CA THR A 28 5.93 -1.29 -5.37
C THR A 28 5.52 -1.37 -6.84
N THR A 29 4.79 -0.37 -7.32
CA THR A 29 4.33 -0.29 -8.71
C THR A 29 5.50 -0.24 -9.70
N ASN A 30 6.54 0.54 -9.38
CA ASN A 30 7.74 0.66 -10.22
C ASN A 30 8.52 -0.66 -10.26
N ALA A 31 8.70 -1.34 -9.12
CA ALA A 31 9.36 -2.65 -9.09
C ALA A 31 8.64 -3.69 -9.97
N ILE A 32 7.30 -3.65 -10.01
CA ILE A 32 6.51 -4.50 -10.91
C ILE A 32 6.73 -4.09 -12.37
N ALA A 33 6.66 -2.78 -12.66
CA ALA A 33 6.82 -2.25 -14.02
C ALA A 33 8.20 -2.55 -14.62
N GLU A 34 9.24 -2.55 -13.78
CA GLU A 34 10.62 -2.87 -14.17
C GLU A 34 10.92 -4.37 -14.18
N GLY A 35 9.93 -5.23 -13.90
CA GLY A 35 10.11 -6.69 -13.87
C GLY A 35 10.90 -7.20 -12.67
N GLN A 36 11.13 -6.37 -11.64
CA GLN A 36 11.81 -6.74 -10.39
C GLN A 36 10.87 -7.50 -9.45
N LEU A 37 10.28 -8.61 -9.92
CA LEU A 37 9.18 -9.29 -9.24
C LEU A 37 9.54 -9.82 -7.84
N THR A 38 10.80 -10.21 -7.63
CA THR A 38 11.30 -10.60 -6.30
C THR A 38 11.29 -9.43 -5.32
N THR A 39 11.67 -8.23 -5.79
CA THR A 39 11.65 -7.00 -4.98
C THR A 39 10.20 -6.58 -4.70
N ALA A 40 9.35 -6.58 -5.73
CA ALA A 40 7.93 -6.28 -5.58
C ALA A 40 7.25 -7.22 -4.57
N SER A 41 7.53 -8.52 -4.64
CA SER A 41 6.99 -9.53 -3.72
C SER A 41 7.40 -9.27 -2.27
N LYS A 42 8.64 -8.81 -2.03
CA LYS A 42 9.10 -8.42 -0.69
C LYS A 42 8.35 -7.20 -0.16
N TYR A 43 8.09 -6.19 -1.00
CA TYR A 43 7.33 -5.01 -0.61
C TYR A 43 5.87 -5.35 -0.30
N LEU A 44 5.23 -6.15 -1.14
CA LEU A 44 3.86 -6.64 -0.92
C LEU A 44 3.77 -7.47 0.38
N SER A 45 4.71 -8.39 0.59
CA SER A 45 4.76 -9.20 1.82
C SER A 45 4.95 -8.34 3.07
N PHE A 46 5.73 -7.26 2.97
CA PHE A 46 5.89 -6.33 4.08
C PHE A 46 4.56 -5.66 4.45
N ILE A 47 3.78 -5.23 3.46
CA ILE A 47 2.45 -4.63 3.68
C ILE A 47 1.46 -5.66 4.21
N ASP A 48 1.43 -6.88 3.66
CA ASP A 48 0.58 -7.96 4.16
C ASP A 48 0.88 -8.31 5.63
N ASN A 49 2.16 -8.39 5.99
CA ASN A 49 2.55 -8.62 7.38
C ASN A 49 2.11 -7.45 8.28
N LYS A 50 2.22 -6.22 7.79
CA LYS A 50 1.74 -5.04 8.52
C LYS A 50 0.23 -5.07 8.70
N LEU A 51 -0.57 -5.40 7.68
CA LEU A 51 -2.03 -5.51 7.79
C LEU A 51 -2.51 -6.42 8.92
N ASN A 52 -1.74 -7.46 9.26
CA ASN A 52 -2.09 -8.41 10.31
C ASN A 52 -1.57 -8.03 11.71
N THR A 53 -0.75 -6.98 11.82
CA THR A 53 -0.01 -6.64 13.06
C THR A 53 -0.20 -5.21 13.52
N VAL A 54 -0.74 -4.33 12.68
CA VAL A 54 -0.90 -2.90 12.96
C VAL A 54 -2.15 -2.61 13.80
N SER A 55 -2.14 -1.47 14.50
CA SER A 55 -3.33 -0.93 15.16
C SER A 55 -4.41 -0.58 14.13
N ALA A 56 -5.68 -0.49 14.56
CA ALA A 56 -6.78 -0.09 13.68
C ALA A 56 -6.52 1.25 12.96
N GLN A 57 -5.88 2.21 13.65
CA GLN A 57 -5.52 3.48 13.04
C GLN A 57 -4.41 3.35 12.00
N ALA A 58 -3.43 2.45 12.21
CA ALA A 58 -2.38 2.18 11.23
C ALA A 58 -2.88 1.34 10.04
N TYR A 59 -3.95 0.57 10.23
CA TYR A 59 -4.67 -0.11 9.15
C TYR A 59 -5.28 0.89 8.17
N GLU A 60 -5.89 1.98 8.68
CA GLU A 60 -6.45 3.05 7.84
C GLU A 60 -5.43 3.70 6.90
N TYR A 61 -4.14 3.68 7.25
CA TYR A 61 -3.12 4.20 6.35
C TYR A 61 -2.82 3.28 5.16
N ILE A 62 -2.97 1.97 5.36
CA ILE A 62 -2.76 0.98 4.31
C ILE A 62 -4.02 0.88 3.43
N ASP A 63 -5.21 0.81 4.03
CA ASP A 63 -6.47 0.63 3.30
C ASP A 63 -6.84 1.85 2.44
N VAL A 64 -6.45 3.07 2.84
CA VAL A 64 -6.65 4.30 2.08
C VAL A 64 -5.40 4.61 1.27
N TYR A 65 -4.29 5.02 1.90
CA TYR A 65 -3.22 5.70 1.17
C TYR A 65 -2.34 4.75 0.34
N TYR A 66 -2.01 3.57 0.86
CA TYR A 66 -1.22 2.62 0.08
C TYR A 66 -2.04 2.09 -1.10
N VAL A 67 -3.29 1.70 -0.85
CA VAL A 67 -4.20 1.16 -1.87
C VAL A 67 -4.56 2.20 -2.94
N GLU A 68 -4.82 3.45 -2.54
CA GLU A 68 -5.12 4.56 -3.47
C GLU A 68 -4.02 4.72 -4.53
N HIS A 69 -2.76 4.60 -4.11
CA HIS A 69 -1.60 4.87 -4.96
C HIS A 69 -1.03 3.62 -5.64
N LEU A 70 -1.40 2.42 -5.19
CA LEU A 70 -0.95 1.17 -5.81
C LEU A 70 -1.52 1.08 -7.23
N PHE A 71 -0.66 0.76 -8.22
CA PHE A 71 -1.01 0.78 -9.65
C PHE A 71 -1.44 2.14 -10.21
N TRP A 72 -1.26 3.25 -9.49
CA TRP A 72 -1.52 4.58 -10.03
C TRP A 72 -0.68 4.80 -11.31
N ARG A 73 -1.34 5.16 -12.41
CA ARG A 73 -0.73 5.32 -13.76
C ARG A 73 0.03 4.09 -14.27
N ALA A 74 -0.20 2.91 -13.70
CA ALA A 74 0.36 1.67 -14.22
C ALA A 74 -0.24 1.34 -15.60
N ASN A 75 0.57 0.76 -16.47
CA ASN A 75 0.08 0.23 -17.74
C ASN A 75 -0.52 -1.17 -17.54
N LYS A 76 -1.22 -1.66 -18.57
CA LYS A 76 -1.89 -2.97 -18.53
C LYS A 76 -0.94 -4.14 -18.19
N ALA A 77 0.29 -4.13 -18.71
CA ALA A 77 1.26 -5.18 -18.44
C ALA A 77 1.73 -5.16 -16.97
N THR A 78 1.98 -3.97 -16.42
CA THR A 78 2.29 -3.80 -14.99
C THR A 78 1.17 -4.35 -14.11
N CYS A 79 -0.09 -4.03 -14.40
CA CYS A 79 -1.22 -4.59 -13.65
C CYS A 79 -1.33 -6.11 -13.81
N GLN A 80 -1.19 -6.65 -15.02
CA GLN A 80 -1.28 -8.09 -15.26
C GLN A 80 -0.19 -8.89 -14.54
N HIS A 81 1.02 -8.35 -14.42
CA HIS A 81 2.10 -8.98 -13.66
C HIS A 81 1.98 -8.74 -12.16
N GLY A 82 1.51 -7.58 -11.75
CA GLY A 82 1.42 -7.18 -10.34
C GLY A 82 0.22 -7.78 -9.62
N TRP A 83 -0.95 -7.79 -10.24
CA TRP A 83 -2.21 -8.22 -9.62
C TRP A 83 -2.12 -9.62 -9.01
N PRO A 84 -1.54 -10.63 -9.68
CA PRO A 84 -1.38 -11.97 -9.11
C PRO A 84 -0.41 -12.04 -7.92
N LEU A 85 0.44 -11.02 -7.70
CA LEU A 85 1.38 -10.97 -6.59
C LEU A 85 0.74 -10.45 -5.29
N LEU A 86 -0.37 -9.72 -5.38
CA LEU A 86 -1.10 -9.27 -4.20
C LEU A 86 -1.71 -10.46 -3.47
N SER A 87 -1.69 -10.44 -2.14
CA SER A 87 -2.50 -11.37 -1.34
C SER A 87 -3.99 -11.17 -1.59
N LYS A 88 -4.80 -12.15 -1.19
CA LYS A 88 -6.27 -12.02 -1.24
C LYS A 88 -6.79 -10.86 -0.41
N GLN A 89 -6.14 -10.55 0.71
CA GLN A 89 -6.51 -9.43 1.55
C GLN A 89 -6.23 -8.10 0.85
N LEU A 90 -5.05 -7.94 0.24
CA LEU A 90 -4.71 -6.73 -0.52
C LEU A 90 -5.53 -6.58 -1.79
N GLN A 91 -5.85 -7.67 -2.49
CA GLN A 91 -6.78 -7.63 -3.63
C GLN A 91 -8.16 -7.12 -3.19
N GLN A 92 -8.66 -7.60 -2.04
CA GLN A 92 -9.96 -7.18 -1.52
C GLN A 92 -9.94 -5.70 -1.13
N LEU A 93 -8.94 -5.25 -0.37
CA LEU A 93 -8.76 -3.84 -0.02
C LEU A 93 -8.72 -2.94 -1.26
N TYR A 94 -7.98 -3.37 -2.29
CA TYR A 94 -7.93 -2.65 -3.56
C TYR A 94 -9.29 -2.53 -4.23
N MET A 95 -10.03 -3.63 -4.33
CA MET A 95 -11.36 -3.62 -4.93
C MET A 95 -12.38 -2.84 -4.11
N ASP A 96 -12.30 -2.88 -2.78
CA ASP A 96 -13.19 -2.12 -1.89
C ASP A 96 -12.97 -0.61 -2.06
N PHE A 97 -11.73 -0.18 -2.28
CA PHE A 97 -11.40 1.22 -2.54
C PHE A 97 -11.74 1.67 -3.97
N HIS A 98 -11.32 0.91 -4.99
CA HIS A 98 -11.41 1.32 -6.41
C HIS A 98 -12.68 0.83 -7.12
N GLY A 99 -13.43 -0.10 -6.50
CA GLY A 99 -14.63 -0.72 -7.07
C GLY A 99 -14.37 -1.80 -8.14
N LYS A 100 -13.10 -2.10 -8.44
CA LYS A 100 -12.68 -3.05 -9.49
C LYS A 100 -11.23 -3.52 -9.28
N ALA A 101 -10.83 -4.58 -9.99
CA ALA A 101 -9.46 -5.05 -9.99
C ALA A 101 -8.53 -4.09 -10.76
N ALA A 102 -7.22 -4.22 -10.54
CA ALA A 102 -6.24 -3.32 -11.15
C ALA A 102 -6.25 -3.40 -12.69
N CYS A 103 -6.43 -2.23 -13.32
CA CYS A 103 -6.51 -2.06 -14.78
C CYS A 103 -7.67 -2.78 -15.51
N ASP A 104 -8.75 -3.12 -14.80
CA ASP A 104 -10.05 -3.49 -15.41
C ASP A 104 -10.89 -2.28 -15.85
#